data_AF-A0A8S4QJ70-F1
#
_entry.id   AF-A0A8S4QJ70-F1
#
_cell.length_a   1.000
_cell.length_b   1.000
_cell.length_c   1.000
_cell.angle_alpha   90.00
_cell.angle_beta   90.00
_cell.angle_gamma   90.00
#
_symmetry.space_group_name_H-M   'P 1'
#
loop_
_entity.id
_entity.type
_entity.pdbx_description
1 polymer ?
#
loop_
_entity_poly.entity_id
_entity_poly.type
_entity_poly.pdbx_seq_one_letter_code
_entity_poly.pdbx_strand_id
1 'polypeptide(L)'
;MYEATDQYDLFRAFQRAVNEDGTLREYENFDFADFYRIWVNEPGYPLLTVNVDHKSGVIALSQERFFISPTATPTQQIYPIPITYFTKSNHSMGLKPSHMMTTKNAVLQKTPGREWIFVNVNQH
;
A
#
# COMPACT_ATOMS: atom_id res chain seq x y z
N MET A 1 -32.36 4.82 18.82
CA MET A 1 -32.44 6.05 18.01
C MET A 1 -31.37 5.90 16.94
N TYR A 2 -31.71 6.08 15.67
CA TYR A 2 -30.74 5.97 14.57
C TYR A 2 -30.30 7.37 14.18
N GLU A 3 -28.99 7.56 14.01
CA GLU A 3 -28.38 8.83 13.62
C GLU A 3 -27.72 8.68 12.25
N ALA A 4 -27.69 9.76 11.47
CA ALA A 4 -26.92 9.82 10.23
C ALA A 4 -25.43 9.89 10.56
N THR A 5 -24.60 9.39 9.64
CA THR A 5 -23.13 9.39 9.79
C THR A 5 -22.47 9.96 8.55
N ASP A 6 -21.24 10.47 8.71
CA ASP A 6 -20.38 10.92 7.62
C ASP A 6 -19.01 10.21 7.62
N GLN A 7 -18.11 10.62 6.71
CA GLN A 7 -16.77 10.04 6.59
C GLN A 7 -15.93 10.20 7.87
N TYR A 8 -16.17 11.25 8.66
CA TYR A 8 -15.42 11.48 9.89
C TYR A 8 -15.90 10.57 11.02
N ASP A 9 -17.18 10.21 11.04
CA ASP A 9 -17.67 9.17 11.97
C ASP A 9 -16.98 7.83 11.71
N LEU A 10 -16.89 7.42 10.44
CA LEU A 10 -16.20 6.19 10.05
C LEU A 10 -14.71 6.24 10.40
N PHE A 11 -14.04 7.36 10.08
CA PHE A 11 -12.64 7.58 10.46
C PHE A 11 -12.43 7.43 11.98
N ARG A 12 -13.26 8.10 12.80
CA ARG A 12 -13.17 8.04 14.27
C ARG A 12 -13.34 6.62 14.79
N ALA A 13 -14.29 5.87 14.24
CA ALA A 13 -14.53 4.48 14.61
C ALA A 13 -13.31 3.58 14.30
N PHE A 14 -12.73 3.70 13.10
CA PHE A 14 -11.54 2.94 12.75
C PHE A 14 -10.31 3.37 13.56
N GLN A 15 -10.07 4.66 13.72
CA GLN A 15 -8.94 5.17 14.50
C GLN A 15 -8.99 4.65 15.94
N ARG A 16 -10.19 4.60 16.54
CA ARG A 16 -10.38 4.03 17.87
C ARG A 16 -10.01 2.54 17.90
N ALA A 17 -10.55 1.74 16.98
CA ALA A 17 -10.27 0.30 16.92
C ALA A 17 -8.78 0.01 16.71
N VAL A 18 -8.12 0.75 15.80
CA VAL A 18 -6.68 0.65 15.55
C VAL A 18 -5.86 0.95 16.82
N ASN A 19 -6.24 1.98 17.56
CA ASN A 19 -5.52 2.39 18.77
C ASN A 19 -5.69 1.37 19.91
N GLU A 20 -6.89 0.78 20.03
CA GLU A 20 -7.22 -0.25 21.01
C GLU A 20 -6.45 -1.56 20.73
N ASP A 21 -6.39 -2.00 19.48
CA ASP A 21 -5.74 -3.26 19.06
C ASP A 21 -4.22 -3.12 18.91
N GLY A 22 -3.73 -1.92 18.57
CA GLY A 22 -2.31 -1.63 18.41
C GLY A 22 -1.67 -2.30 17.18
N THR A 23 -2.48 -2.80 16.24
CA THR A 23 -2.04 -3.56 15.05
C THR A 23 -1.13 -2.80 14.11
N LEU A 24 -1.20 -1.48 14.09
CA LEU A 24 -0.39 -0.66 13.19
C LEU A 24 0.95 -0.23 13.79
N ARG A 25 1.24 -0.54 15.06
CA ARG A 25 2.46 -0.11 15.76
C ARG A 25 3.75 -0.67 15.17
N GLU A 26 3.68 -1.77 14.43
CA GLU A 26 4.84 -2.36 13.75
C GLU A 26 5.28 -1.59 12.50
N TYR A 27 4.45 -0.67 12.00
CA TYR A 27 4.74 0.13 10.82
C TYR A 27 5.20 1.53 11.24
N GLU A 28 6.50 1.67 11.57
CA GLU A 28 7.07 2.88 12.20
C GLU A 28 6.78 4.22 11.46
N ASN A 29 6.62 4.18 10.14
CA ASN A 29 6.42 5.37 9.30
C ASN A 29 5.02 5.45 8.69
N PHE A 30 4.03 4.82 9.32
CA PHE A 30 2.65 4.77 8.85
C PHE A 30 1.72 5.57 9.78
N ASP A 31 1.01 6.54 9.19
CA ASP A 31 -0.08 7.25 9.86
C ASP A 31 -1.41 6.84 9.22
N PHE A 32 -2.29 6.25 10.04
CA PHE A 32 -3.63 5.84 9.62
C PHE A 32 -4.51 7.03 9.22
N ALA A 33 -4.34 8.19 9.86
CA ALA A 33 -5.13 9.38 9.55
C ALA A 33 -4.81 9.90 8.14
N ASP A 34 -3.52 10.00 7.81
CA ASP A 34 -3.09 10.36 6.46
C ASP A 34 -3.46 9.29 5.43
N PHE A 35 -3.34 8.01 5.78
CA PHE A 35 -3.82 6.92 4.94
C PHE A 35 -5.30 7.08 4.56
N TYR A 36 -6.16 7.20 5.58
CA TYR A 36 -7.59 7.35 5.36
C TYR A 36 -7.90 8.60 4.54
N ARG A 37 -7.32 9.74 4.92
CA ARG A 37 -7.54 11.02 4.25
C ARG A 37 -7.19 10.95 2.77
N ILE A 38 -6.04 10.37 2.42
CA ILE A 38 -5.56 10.28 1.03
C ILE A 38 -6.50 9.38 0.22
N TRP A 39 -6.81 8.18 0.70
CA TRP A 39 -7.67 7.25 -0.04
C TRP A 39 -9.11 7.72 -0.20
N VAL A 40 -9.62 8.54 0.71
CA VAL A 40 -10.99 9.05 0.65
C VAL A 40 -11.12 10.36 -0.13
N ASN A 41 -10.13 11.25 -0.03
CA ASN A 41 -10.25 12.62 -0.55
C ASN A 41 -9.36 12.91 -1.76
N GLU A 42 -8.30 12.15 -2.01
CA GLU A 42 -7.44 12.37 -3.18
C GLU A 42 -8.00 11.65 -4.42
N PRO A 43 -8.14 12.34 -5.56
CA PRO A 43 -8.71 11.72 -6.75
C PRO A 43 -7.74 10.72 -7.39
N GLY A 44 -8.29 9.64 -7.96
CA GLY A 44 -7.54 8.63 -8.70
C GLY A 44 -7.00 7.50 -7.82
N TYR A 45 -6.05 6.75 -8.36
CA TYR A 45 -5.39 5.62 -7.69
C TYR A 45 -3.96 5.47 -8.21
N PRO A 46 -3.07 4.82 -7.43
CA PRO A 46 -1.68 4.63 -7.85
C PRO A 46 -1.53 3.48 -8.85
N LEU A 47 -0.64 3.66 -9.82
CA LEU A 47 0.03 2.60 -10.55
C LEU A 47 1.32 2.25 -9.80
N LEU A 48 1.43 1.01 -9.33
CA LEU A 48 2.64 0.49 -8.70
C LEU A 48 3.47 -0.26 -9.74
N THR A 49 4.66 0.24 -10.02
CA THR A 49 5.64 -0.44 -10.87
C THR A 49 6.59 -1.26 -9.99
N VAL A 50 6.79 -2.53 -10.38
CA VAL A 50 7.59 -3.50 -9.63
C VAL A 50 8.72 -3.97 -10.54
N ASN A 51 9.96 -3.60 -10.20
CA ASN A 51 11.16 -4.02 -10.92
C ASN A 51 11.95 -5.01 -10.08
N VAL A 52 12.15 -6.22 -10.58
CA VAL A 52 12.78 -7.32 -9.84
C VAL A 52 14.14 -7.64 -10.45
N ASP A 53 15.20 -7.45 -9.68
CA ASP A 53 16.51 -7.99 -10.01
C ASP A 53 16.62 -9.41 -9.44
N HIS A 54 16.52 -10.41 -10.31
CA HIS A 54 16.62 -11.81 -9.91
C HIS A 54 18.03 -12.22 -9.45
N LYS A 55 19.09 -11.47 -9.81
CA LYS A 55 20.47 -11.78 -9.41
C LYS A 55 20.73 -11.34 -7.97
N SER A 56 20.32 -10.12 -7.62
CA SER A 56 20.51 -9.57 -6.28
C SER A 56 19.33 -9.84 -5.34
N GLY A 57 18.16 -10.18 -5.87
CA GLY A 57 16.92 -10.31 -5.11
C GLY A 57 16.27 -8.97 -4.75
N VAL A 58 16.79 -7.85 -5.26
CA VAL A 58 16.23 -6.52 -5.02
C VAL A 58 14.90 -6.36 -5.77
N ILE A 59 13.89 -5.85 -5.07
CA ILE A 59 12.59 -5.47 -5.63
C ILE A 59 12.46 -3.95 -5.47
N ALA A 60 12.63 -3.23 -6.56
CA ALA A 60 12.43 -1.79 -6.60
C ALA A 60 10.97 -1.48 -6.92
N LEU A 61 10.32 -0.75 -6.03
CA LEU A 61 8.94 -0.29 -6.15
C LEU A 61 8.92 1.21 -6.44
N SER A 62 8.08 1.62 -7.37
CA SER A 62 7.78 3.04 -7.61
C SER A 62 6.30 3.23 -7.86
N GLN A 63 5.76 4.35 -7.36
CA GLN A 63 4.36 4.71 -7.57
C GLN A 63 4.20 6.03 -8.31
N GLU A 64 3.12 6.11 -9.08
CA GLU A 64 2.61 7.33 -9.68
C GLU A 64 1.08 7.24 -9.81
N ARG A 65 0.39 8.37 -9.95
CA ARG A 65 -1.05 8.33 -10.20
C ARG A 65 -1.33 7.76 -11.59
N PHE A 66 -2.25 6.80 -11.67
CA PHE A 66 -2.71 6.27 -12.94
C PHE A 66 -3.63 7.26 -13.67
N PHE A 67 -3.39 7.42 -14.97
CA PHE A 67 -4.25 8.14 -15.90
C PHE A 67 -4.57 7.25 -17.09
N ILE A 68 -5.82 7.26 -17.54
CA ILE A 68 -6.23 6.53 -18.76
C ILE A 68 -5.58 7.15 -20.00
N SER A 69 -5.44 8.48 -20.01
CA SER A 69 -4.80 9.19 -21.12
C SER A 69 -3.27 9.13 -20.97
N PRO A 70 -2.53 8.60 -21.96
CA PRO A 70 -1.08 8.59 -21.93
C PRO A 70 -0.45 9.99 -22.09
N THR A 71 -1.25 11.00 -22.46
CA THR A 71 -0.81 12.40 -22.57
C THR A 71 -1.19 13.26 -21.36
N ALA A 72 -1.84 12.66 -20.35
CA ALA A 72 -2.16 13.39 -19.12
C ALA A 72 -0.88 13.85 -18.42
N THR A 73 -0.89 15.07 -17.90
CA THR A 73 0.22 15.59 -17.12
C THR A 73 0.35 14.79 -15.82
N PRO A 74 1.51 14.16 -15.54
CA PRO A 74 1.73 13.46 -14.29
C PRO A 74 1.59 14.40 -13.10
N THR A 75 1.06 13.88 -11.99
CA THR A 75 0.99 14.60 -10.71
C THR A 75 2.01 14.04 -9.73
N GLN A 76 2.33 14.79 -8.69
CA GLN A 76 3.23 14.33 -7.61
C GLN A 76 2.45 13.74 -6.43
N GLN A 77 1.21 13.28 -6.64
CA GLN A 77 0.42 12.62 -5.60
C GLN A 77 1.12 11.33 -5.16
N ILE A 78 1.20 11.14 -3.84
CA ILE A 78 1.77 9.94 -3.21
C ILE A 78 0.64 9.29 -2.43
N TYR A 79 0.38 8.03 -2.73
CA TYR A 79 -0.61 7.22 -2.03
C TYR A 79 0.12 6.33 -1.02
N PRO A 80 -0.36 6.20 0.22
CA PRO A 80 0.16 5.21 1.15
C PRO A 80 -0.38 3.83 0.75
N ILE A 81 0.48 2.94 0.28
CA ILE A 81 0.10 1.63 -0.28
C ILE A 81 0.51 0.50 0.68
N PRO A 82 -0.44 -0.30 1.20
CA PRO A 82 -0.14 -1.51 1.94
C PRO A 82 0.36 -2.59 0.97
N ILE A 83 1.65 -2.88 0.97
CA ILE A 83 2.27 -3.84 0.05
C ILE A 83 2.18 -5.25 0.63
N THR A 84 1.39 -6.09 -0.02
CA THR A 84 1.43 -7.54 0.11
C THR A 84 2.14 -8.14 -1.11
N TYR A 85 3.00 -9.12 -0.88
CA TYR A 85 3.60 -9.90 -1.96
C TYR A 85 3.83 -11.34 -1.52
N PHE A 86 3.83 -12.26 -2.48
CA PHE A 86 4.28 -13.63 -2.27
C PHE A 86 5.21 -14.07 -3.40
N THR A 87 6.10 -14.99 -3.06
CA THR A 87 7.05 -15.61 -4.00
C THR A 87 6.81 -17.11 -4.02
N LYS A 88 7.40 -17.81 -5.01
CA LYS A 88 7.35 -19.29 -5.04
C LYS A 88 7.88 -19.93 -3.75
N SER A 89 8.92 -19.35 -3.16
CA SER A 89 9.55 -19.83 -1.93
C SER A 89 8.82 -19.41 -0.65
N ASN A 90 8.03 -18.34 -0.69
CA ASN A 90 7.24 -17.85 0.43
C ASN A 90 5.76 -17.69 0.02
N HIS A 91 4.99 -18.76 0.23
CA HIS A 91 3.55 -18.84 -0.05
C HIS A 91 2.67 -18.31 1.09
N SER A 92 3.18 -17.48 2.01
CA SER A 92 2.30 -16.87 3.00
C SER A 92 1.36 -15.87 2.32
N MET A 93 0.16 -16.33 1.94
CA MET A 93 -0.94 -15.49 1.44
C MET A 93 -1.58 -14.66 2.57
N GLY A 94 -0.76 -14.18 3.51
CA GLY A 94 -1.24 -13.34 4.58
C GLY A 94 -1.77 -12.03 4.01
N LEU A 95 -2.97 -11.63 4.44
CA LEU A 95 -3.54 -10.33 4.10
C LEU A 95 -2.83 -9.17 4.82
N LYS A 96 -1.95 -9.51 5.78
CA LYS A 96 -1.15 -8.54 6.50
C LYS A 96 -0.07 -7.94 5.59
N PRO A 97 -0.03 -6.60 5.44
CA PRO A 97 0.98 -5.95 4.62
C PRO A 97 2.38 -6.24 5.13
N SER A 98 3.27 -6.64 4.22
CA SER A 98 4.70 -6.80 4.50
C SER A 98 5.39 -5.45 4.69
N HIS A 99 4.86 -4.40 4.06
CA HIS A 99 5.42 -3.06 4.09
C HIS A 99 4.32 -2.03 3.83
N MET A 100 4.35 -0.91 4.55
CA MET A 100 3.51 0.25 4.27
C MET A 100 4.33 1.26 3.47
N MET A 101 4.10 1.34 2.16
CA MET A 101 4.84 2.25 1.28
C MET A 101 4.21 3.65 1.34
N THR A 102 4.84 4.56 2.08
CA THR A 102 4.39 5.97 2.24
C THR A 102 5.18 6.98 1.41
N THR A 103 6.13 6.50 0.59
CA THR A 103 7.01 7.31 -0.27
C THR A 103 6.82 6.96 -1.74
N LYS A 104 7.32 7.81 -2.64
CA LYS A 104 7.27 7.58 -4.10
C LYS A 104 7.99 6.30 -4.54
N ASN A 105 9.09 5.97 -3.87
CA ASN A 105 9.88 4.78 -4.15
C ASN A 105 10.10 4.00 -2.86
N ALA A 106 10.16 2.68 -2.97
CA ALA A 106 10.53 1.77 -1.88
C ALA A 106 11.38 0.63 -2.43
N VAL A 107 12.17 -0.01 -1.57
CA VAL A 107 12.98 -1.16 -1.91
C VAL A 107 12.68 -2.28 -0.93
N LEU A 108 12.32 -3.44 -1.48
CA LEU A 108 12.16 -4.68 -0.73
C LEU A 108 13.24 -5.67 -1.15
N GLN A 109 13.50 -6.66 -0.29
CA GLN A 109 14.48 -7.70 -0.53
C GLN A 109 13.82 -9.07 -0.50
N LYS A 110 14.07 -9.87 -1.54
CA LYS A 110 13.76 -11.31 -1.55
C LYS A 110 15.04 -12.13 -1.68
N THR A 111 14.91 -13.44 -1.50
CA THR A 111 15.99 -14.37 -1.80
C THR A 111 16.41 -14.26 -3.27
N PRO A 112 17.71 -14.11 -3.58
CA PRO A 112 18.23 -14.18 -4.94
C PRO A 112 17.77 -15.46 -5.67
N GLY A 113 17.49 -15.34 -6.96
CA GLY A 113 16.98 -16.44 -7.78
C GLY A 113 15.84 -16.03 -8.70
N ARG A 114 15.68 -16.83 -9.77
CA ARG A 114 14.58 -16.70 -10.72
C ARG A 114 13.33 -17.34 -10.16
N GLU A 115 12.55 -16.53 -9.48
CA GLU A 115 11.21 -16.87 -9.02
C GLU A 115 10.26 -15.73 -9.40
N TRP A 116 9.03 -16.08 -9.71
CA TRP A 116 7.97 -15.10 -9.90
C TRP A 116 7.65 -14.40 -8.57
N ILE A 117 7.18 -13.17 -8.68
CA ILE A 117 6.62 -12.39 -7.57
C ILE A 117 5.24 -11.93 -8.00
N PHE A 118 4.27 -12.06 -7.11
CA PHE A 118 2.97 -11.42 -7.24
C PHE A 118 2.84 -10.38 -6.15
N VAL A 119 2.48 -9.16 -6.54
CA VAL A 119 2.25 -8.01 -5.66
C VAL A 119 0.76 -7.68 -5.72
N ASN A 120 0.21 -7.14 -4.62
CA ASN A 120 -1.22 -6.91 -4.43
C ASN A 120 -2.01 -8.23 -4.46
N VAL A 121 -1.77 -9.05 -3.44
CA VAL A 121 -2.40 -10.37 -3.31
C VAL A 121 -3.91 -10.19 -3.21
N ASN A 122 -4.65 -10.84 -4.11
CA ASN A 122 -6.12 -10.80 -4.21
C ASN A 122 -6.76 -9.45 -4.57
N GLN A 123 -5.99 -8.42 -4.95
CA GLN A 123 -6.53 -7.08 -5.23
C GLN A 123 -7.31 -6.46 -4.05
N HIS A 124 -6.81 -6.65 -2.81
CA HIS A 124 -7.40 -6.07 -1.60
C HIS A 124 -6.85 -4.68 -1.28
#